data_AF-A0A938X726-F1
#
_entry.id   AF-A0A938X726-F1
#
_cell.length_a   1.000
_cell.length_b   1.000
_cell.length_c   1.000
_cell.angle_alpha   90.00
_cell.angle_beta   90.00
_cell.angle_gamma   90.00
#
_symmetry.space_group_name_H-M   'P 1'
#
loop_
_entity.id
_entity.type
_entity.pdbx_description
1 polymer ?
#
loop_
_entity_poly.entity_id
_entity_poly.type
_entity_poly.pdbx_seq_one_letter_code
_entity_poly.pdbx_strand_id
1 'polypeptide(L)'
;MDRISYFKLQAKNLMRDFKTKKMEEGDEFYSYSPQFFKDIDDLIVDWDIDEDHFTLMQAQHMIAYFAGFEKWSDLLHASEEALELGELLFKHRDEWYGLREDWDMYLAINNMQDLSDAAKLQIFKAVYLEEFD
;
A
#
# COMPACT_ATOMS: atom_id res chain seq x y z
N MET A 1 -6.66 -10.59 13.75
CA MET A 1 -5.38 -10.74 13.01
C MET A 1 -4.54 -9.56 13.42
N ASP A 2 -3.29 -9.74 13.79
CA ASP A 2 -2.38 -8.60 14.03
C ASP A 2 -2.07 -7.88 12.71
N ARG A 3 -1.60 -6.64 12.79
CA ARG A 3 -1.38 -5.78 11.62
C ARG A 3 -0.29 -6.30 10.69
N ILE A 4 0.79 -6.87 11.24
CA ILE A 4 1.83 -7.52 10.42
C ILE A 4 1.24 -8.68 9.62
N SER A 5 0.42 -9.52 10.26
CA SER A 5 -0.29 -10.59 9.58
C SER A 5 -1.25 -10.06 8.50
N TYR A 6 -1.94 -8.95 8.76
CA TYR A 6 -2.78 -8.27 7.75
C TYR A 6 -1.97 -7.87 6.51
N PHE A 7 -0.84 -7.17 6.67
CA PHE A 7 -0.01 -6.76 5.52
C PHE A 7 0.59 -7.95 4.77
N LYS A 8 0.99 -9.01 5.49
CA LYS A 8 1.42 -10.28 4.85
C LYS A 8 0.31 -10.90 4.02
N LEU A 9 -0.95 -10.80 4.46
CA LEU A 9 -2.10 -11.26 3.70
C LEU A 9 -2.30 -10.41 2.44
N GLN A 10 -2.17 -9.08 2.52
CA GLN A 10 -2.31 -8.22 1.34
C GLN A 10 -1.25 -8.50 0.29
N ALA A 11 0.02 -8.72 0.69
CA ALA A 11 1.07 -9.09 -0.26
C ALA A 11 0.76 -10.43 -0.95
N LYS A 12 0.17 -11.40 -0.23
CA LYS A 12 -0.27 -12.67 -0.81
C LYS A 12 -1.47 -12.51 -1.73
N ASN A 13 -2.39 -11.60 -1.41
CA ASN A 13 -3.54 -11.28 -2.25
C ASN A 13 -3.10 -10.64 -3.57
N LEU A 14 -2.17 -9.69 -3.52
CA LEU A 14 -1.59 -9.10 -4.72
C LEU A 14 -0.94 -10.18 -5.60
N MET A 15 -0.14 -11.06 -5.00
CA MET A 15 0.44 -12.21 -5.72
C MET A 15 -0.60 -13.19 -6.29
N ARG A 16 -1.79 -13.31 -5.68
CA ARG A 16 -2.87 -14.15 -6.22
C ARG A 16 -3.47 -13.52 -7.45
N ASP A 17 -3.69 -12.21 -7.43
CA ASP A 17 -4.24 -11.48 -8.56
C ASP A 17 -3.24 -11.42 -9.72
N PHE A 18 -1.95 -11.21 -9.44
CA PHE A 18 -0.90 -11.31 -10.46
C PHE A 18 -0.84 -12.68 -11.14
N LYS A 19 -1.19 -13.76 -10.44
CA LYS A 19 -1.23 -15.11 -11.03
C LYS A 19 -2.41 -15.34 -11.96
N THR A 20 -3.38 -14.43 -11.99
CA THR A 20 -4.48 -14.48 -12.97
C THR A 20 -4.04 -14.02 -14.36
N LYS A 21 -2.78 -13.55 -14.50
CA LYS A 21 -2.14 -13.17 -15.74
C LYS A 21 -2.41 -14.15 -16.88
N LYS A 22 -2.93 -13.63 -17.98
CA LYS A 22 -3.22 -14.39 -19.20
C LYS A 22 -2.83 -13.57 -20.43
N MET A 23 -2.22 -14.22 -21.41
CA MET A 23 -1.99 -13.66 -22.75
C MET A 23 -2.86 -14.47 -23.71
N GLU A 24 -3.83 -13.84 -24.38
CA GLU A 24 -4.60 -14.52 -25.42
C GLU A 24 -3.86 -14.46 -26.77
N GLU A 25 -4.26 -15.32 -27.70
CA GLU A 25 -3.67 -15.36 -29.03
C GLU A 25 -4.00 -14.07 -29.79
N GLY A 26 -2.97 -13.28 -30.11
CA GLY A 26 -3.11 -12.00 -30.79
C GLY A 26 -3.08 -10.78 -29.88
N ASP A 27 -3.02 -10.97 -28.56
CA ASP A 27 -2.81 -9.89 -27.61
C ASP A 27 -1.34 -9.43 -27.62
N GLU A 28 -1.14 -8.12 -27.44
CA GLU A 28 0.19 -7.52 -27.26
C GLU A 28 0.53 -7.32 -25.76
N PHE A 29 -0.47 -7.42 -24.88
CA PHE A 29 -0.37 -7.16 -23.44
C PHE A 29 -1.07 -8.24 -22.64
N TYR A 30 -0.61 -8.47 -21.41
CA TYR A 30 -1.29 -9.37 -20.49
C TYR A 30 -2.63 -8.79 -20.03
N SER A 31 -3.57 -9.69 -19.76
CA SER A 31 -4.82 -9.41 -19.08
C SER A 31 -4.87 -10.07 -17.71
N TYR A 32 -5.59 -9.46 -16.77
CA TYR A 32 -5.74 -9.91 -15.40
C TYR A 32 -7.22 -10.02 -15.02
N SER A 33 -7.53 -10.92 -14.08
CA SER A 33 -8.86 -11.07 -13.49
C SER A 33 -8.76 -10.93 -11.97
N PRO A 34 -8.40 -9.74 -11.44
CA PRO A 34 -8.10 -9.57 -10.03
C PRO A 34 -9.33 -9.72 -9.14
N GLN A 35 -9.15 -10.36 -7.99
CA GLN A 35 -10.17 -10.45 -6.94
C GLN A 35 -10.01 -9.34 -5.89
N PHE A 36 -8.78 -8.98 -5.53
CA PHE A 36 -8.45 -8.13 -4.39
C PHE A 36 -7.96 -6.73 -4.81
N PHE A 37 -7.09 -6.61 -5.81
CA PHE A 37 -6.52 -5.36 -6.31
C PHE A 37 -7.13 -5.04 -7.68
N LYS A 38 -8.22 -4.28 -7.70
CA LYS A 38 -8.97 -3.97 -8.93
C LYS A 38 -8.19 -3.09 -9.90
N ASP A 39 -7.20 -2.39 -9.37
CA ASP A 39 -6.29 -1.49 -10.04
C ASP A 39 -4.95 -2.16 -10.40
N ILE A 40 -4.92 -3.49 -10.59
CA ILE A 40 -3.67 -4.22 -10.87
C ILE A 40 -2.96 -3.73 -12.12
N ASP A 41 -3.70 -3.34 -13.16
CA ASP A 41 -3.11 -2.82 -14.41
C ASP A 41 -2.41 -1.48 -14.15
N ASP A 42 -3.03 -0.59 -13.36
CA ASP A 42 -2.42 0.68 -12.95
C ASP A 42 -1.16 0.43 -12.10
N LEU A 43 -1.23 -0.51 -11.15
CA LEU A 43 -0.08 -0.91 -10.33
C LEU A 43 1.09 -1.41 -11.18
N ILE A 44 0.84 -2.18 -12.23
CA ILE A 44 1.89 -2.69 -13.12
C ILE A 44 2.60 -1.54 -13.83
N VAL A 45 1.82 -0.60 -14.38
CA VAL A 45 2.34 0.54 -15.13
C VAL A 45 3.08 1.51 -14.21
N ASP A 46 2.46 1.91 -13.10
CA ASP A 46 3.00 2.92 -12.19
C ASP A 46 4.31 2.47 -11.51
N TRP A 47 4.48 1.16 -11.31
CA TRP A 47 5.65 0.57 -10.66
C TRP A 47 6.65 -0.07 -11.61
N ASP A 48 6.44 0.02 -12.93
CA ASP A 48 7.29 -0.61 -13.95
C ASP A 48 7.57 -2.09 -13.63
N ILE A 49 6.50 -2.84 -13.35
CA ILE A 49 6.61 -4.22 -12.87
C ILE A 49 7.00 -5.14 -14.02
N ASP A 50 8.08 -5.90 -13.85
CA ASP A 50 8.37 -7.06 -14.68
C ASP A 50 7.34 -8.17 -14.41
N GLU A 51 6.31 -8.20 -15.25
CA GLU A 51 5.16 -9.11 -15.14
C GLU A 51 5.56 -10.59 -15.18
N ASP A 52 6.70 -10.94 -15.78
CA ASP A 52 7.22 -12.32 -15.85
C ASP A 52 8.05 -12.73 -14.64
N HIS A 53 8.61 -11.76 -13.92
CA HIS A 53 9.49 -12.02 -12.78
C HIS A 53 9.00 -11.43 -11.46
N PHE A 54 7.71 -11.08 -11.37
CA PHE A 54 7.13 -10.54 -10.14
C PHE A 54 7.15 -11.54 -8.97
N THR A 55 7.74 -11.12 -7.86
CA THR A 55 7.98 -11.95 -6.67
C THR A 55 7.16 -11.50 -5.46
N LEU A 56 6.98 -12.41 -4.50
CA LEU A 56 6.34 -12.08 -3.22
C LEU A 56 7.10 -10.99 -2.45
N MET A 57 8.43 -10.92 -2.60
CA MET A 57 9.22 -9.88 -1.95
C MET A 57 8.91 -8.50 -2.52
N GLN A 58 8.80 -8.37 -3.85
CA GLN A 58 8.37 -7.12 -4.50
C GLN A 58 6.96 -6.74 -4.05
N ALA A 59 6.02 -7.70 -4.05
CA ALA A 59 4.68 -7.45 -3.51
C ALA A 59 4.73 -6.95 -2.06
N GLN A 60 5.55 -7.55 -1.19
CA GLN A 60 5.74 -7.08 0.19
C GLN A 60 6.28 -5.64 0.27
N HIS A 61 7.23 -5.28 -0.59
CA HIS A 61 7.74 -3.91 -0.65
C HIS A 61 6.68 -2.90 -1.11
N MET A 62 5.86 -3.26 -2.11
CA MET A 62 4.73 -2.42 -2.53
C MET A 62 3.70 -2.21 -1.42
N ILE A 63 3.33 -3.28 -0.70
CA ILE A 63 2.42 -3.14 0.44
C ILE A 63 3.01 -2.25 1.53
N ALA A 64 4.31 -2.37 1.82
CA ALA A 64 4.98 -1.50 2.78
C ALA A 64 4.93 -0.03 2.35
N TYR A 65 5.16 0.23 1.07
CA TYR A 65 5.05 1.57 0.50
C TYR A 65 3.65 2.16 0.66
N PHE A 66 2.61 1.45 0.24
CA PHE A 66 1.24 1.95 0.42
C PHE A 66 0.86 2.12 1.91
N ALA A 67 1.52 1.38 2.80
CA ALA A 67 1.33 1.50 4.24
C ALA A 67 2.21 2.57 4.92
N GLY A 68 2.88 3.47 4.19
CA GLY A 68 3.67 4.55 4.83
C GLY A 68 5.13 4.21 5.14
N PHE A 69 5.66 3.08 4.66
CA PHE A 69 7.04 2.65 4.92
C PHE A 69 7.89 2.59 3.64
N GLU A 70 9.20 2.78 3.76
CA GLU A 70 10.11 2.71 2.60
C GLU A 70 10.39 1.28 2.14
N LYS A 71 10.37 0.32 3.07
CA LYS A 71 10.63 -1.08 2.78
C LYS A 71 9.93 -2.00 3.76
N TRP A 72 9.73 -3.24 3.34
CA TRP A 72 9.08 -4.28 4.15
C TRP A 72 9.70 -4.46 5.54
N SER A 73 11.03 -4.36 5.64
CA SER A 73 11.73 -4.47 6.93
C SER A 73 11.35 -3.37 7.91
N ASP A 74 11.04 -2.15 7.44
CA ASP A 74 10.70 -1.04 8.33
C ASP A 74 9.31 -1.28 8.93
N LEU A 75 8.36 -1.71 8.10
CA LEU A 75 7.03 -2.15 8.54
C LEU A 75 7.11 -3.27 9.59
N LEU A 76 7.96 -4.29 9.39
CA LEU A 76 8.07 -5.41 10.33
C LEU A 76 8.55 -5.04 11.74
N HIS A 77 9.24 -3.91 11.88
CA HIS A 77 9.80 -3.44 13.15
C HIS A 77 9.15 -2.14 13.64
N ALA A 78 8.07 -1.72 13.00
CA ALA A 78 7.36 -0.50 13.32
C ALA A 78 6.64 -0.56 14.67
N SER A 79 6.36 0.61 15.24
CA SER A 79 5.49 0.78 16.40
C SER A 79 4.05 0.34 16.07
N GLU A 80 3.24 0.09 17.10
CA GLU A 80 1.83 -0.27 16.89
C GLU A 80 1.05 0.90 16.26
N GLU A 81 1.37 2.13 16.64
CA GLU A 81 0.76 3.34 16.09
C GLU A 81 1.12 3.56 14.62
N ALA A 82 2.38 3.31 14.23
CA ALA A 82 2.79 3.36 12.83
C ALA A 82 2.11 2.26 12.01
N LEU A 83 1.99 1.05 12.55
CA LEU A 83 1.28 -0.05 11.89
C LEU A 83 -0.21 0.27 11.72
N GLU A 84 -0.83 0.92 12.69
CA GLU A 84 -2.22 1.37 12.60
C GLU A 84 -2.40 2.43 11.53
N LEU A 85 -1.53 3.44 11.51
CA LEU A 85 -1.54 4.47 10.46
C LEU A 85 -1.37 3.83 9.08
N GLY A 86 -0.42 2.91 8.94
CA GLY A 86 -0.19 2.19 7.69
C GLY A 86 -1.38 1.34 7.25
N GLU A 87 -2.16 0.78 8.18
CA GLU A 87 -3.37 0.04 7.87
C GLU A 87 -4.46 0.97 7.32
N LEU A 88 -4.59 2.17 7.89
CA LEU A 88 -5.53 3.19 7.42
C LEU A 88 -5.15 3.69 6.02
N LEU A 89 -3.87 4.06 5.82
CA LEU A 89 -3.35 4.46 4.50
C LEU A 89 -3.63 3.37 3.45
N PHE A 90 -3.37 2.12 3.77
CA PHE A 90 -3.61 1.03 2.84
C PHE A 90 -5.10 0.81 2.54
N LYS A 91 -5.97 0.85 3.55
CA LYS A 91 -7.42 0.60 3.38
C LYS A 91 -8.12 1.69 2.56
N HIS A 92 -7.71 2.93 2.72
CA HIS A 92 -8.35 4.08 2.07
C HIS A 92 -7.67 4.48 0.75
N ARG A 93 -6.64 3.77 0.30
CA ARG A 93 -5.92 4.05 -0.97
C ARG A 93 -6.84 4.08 -2.20
N ASP A 94 -7.91 3.30 -2.18
CA ASP A 94 -8.87 3.22 -3.30
C ASP A 94 -9.87 4.38 -3.26
N GLU A 95 -10.06 5.02 -2.09
CA GLU A 95 -10.93 6.18 -1.91
C GLU A 95 -10.22 7.47 -2.31
N TRP A 96 -8.90 7.52 -2.11
CA TRP A 96 -8.04 8.65 -2.44
C TRP A 96 -6.81 8.18 -3.21
N TYR A 97 -6.86 8.28 -4.54
CA TYR A 97 -5.74 7.92 -5.40
C TYR A 97 -4.51 8.77 -5.02
N GLY A 98 -3.39 8.12 -4.72
CA GLY A 98 -2.17 8.78 -4.25
C GLY A 98 -2.17 9.15 -2.75
N LEU A 99 -3.00 8.51 -1.93
CA LEU A 99 -3.13 8.82 -0.50
C LEU A 99 -1.79 8.79 0.27
N ARG A 100 -0.90 7.85 -0.06
CA ARG A 100 0.41 7.75 0.59
C ARG A 100 1.22 9.02 0.33
N GLU A 101 1.27 9.45 -0.92
CA GLU A 101 2.03 10.61 -1.39
C GLU A 101 1.43 11.91 -0.87
N ASP A 102 0.09 12.00 -0.87
CA ASP A 102 -0.64 13.13 -0.29
C ASP A 102 -0.37 13.27 1.21
N TRP A 103 -0.33 12.15 1.93
CA TRP A 103 0.02 12.14 3.35
C TRP A 103 1.47 12.58 3.59
N ASP A 104 2.43 12.06 2.83
CA ASP A 104 3.83 12.46 2.92
C ASP A 104 4.00 13.97 2.60
N MET A 105 3.25 14.48 1.61
CA MET A 105 3.21 15.88 1.26
C MET A 105 2.59 16.73 2.38
N TYR A 106 1.49 16.28 2.98
CA TYR A 106 0.84 16.95 4.10
C TYR A 106 1.82 17.11 5.27
N LEU A 107 2.52 16.04 5.64
CA LEU A 107 3.55 16.09 6.68
C LEU A 107 4.67 17.08 6.30
N ALA A 108 5.11 17.07 5.05
CA ALA A 108 6.18 17.93 4.59
C ALA A 108 5.83 19.42 4.59
N ILE A 109 4.66 19.79 4.05
CA ILE A 109 4.20 21.19 3.97
C ILE A 109 4.00 21.78 5.37
N ASN A 110 3.59 20.95 6.33
CA ASN A 110 3.34 21.37 7.70
C ASN A 110 4.55 21.20 8.65
N ASN A 111 5.71 20.75 8.15
CA ASN A 111 6.92 20.46 8.94
C ASN A 111 6.67 19.46 10.10
N MET A 112 5.91 18.40 9.81
CA MET A 112 5.46 17.39 10.78
C MET A 112 6.15 16.02 10.61
N GLN A 113 7.20 15.92 9.78
CA GLN A 113 7.88 14.66 9.49
C GLN A 113 8.53 14.04 10.73
N ASP A 114 8.99 14.87 11.67
CA ASP A 114 9.70 14.42 12.88
C ASP A 114 8.74 14.13 14.07
N LEU A 115 7.43 14.25 13.87
CA LEU A 115 6.46 13.87 14.90
C LEU A 115 6.52 12.38 15.22
N SER A 116 6.15 12.05 16.46
CA SER A 116 5.98 10.66 16.86
C SER A 116 4.88 9.97 16.06
N ASP A 117 4.97 8.65 15.94
CA ASP A 117 3.98 7.84 15.23
C ASP A 117 2.57 8.02 15.80
N ALA A 118 2.45 8.12 17.13
CA ALA A 118 1.19 8.41 17.81
C ALA A 118 0.57 9.75 17.39
N ALA A 119 1.38 10.81 17.30
CA ALA A 119 0.90 12.13 16.87
C ALA A 119 0.49 12.12 15.40
N LYS A 120 1.28 11.47 14.53
CA LYS A 120 0.96 11.29 13.10
C LYS A 120 -0.36 10.55 12.92
N LEU A 121 -0.57 9.47 13.67
CA LEU A 121 -1.81 8.70 13.65
C LEU A 121 -3.03 9.56 14.04
N GLN A 122 -2.94 10.33 15.14
CA GLN A 122 -4.02 11.21 15.58
C GLN A 122 -4.34 12.29 14.55
N ILE A 123 -3.31 12.89 13.94
CA ILE A 123 -3.49 13.90 12.90
C ILE A 123 -4.17 13.30 11.68
N PHE A 124 -3.75 12.11 11.23
CA PHE A 124 -4.36 11.44 10.09
C PHE A 124 -5.86 11.19 10.34
N LYS A 125 -6.21 10.63 11.50
CA LYS A 125 -7.60 10.39 11.91
C LYS A 125 -8.44 11.67 11.92
N ALA A 126 -7.92 12.76 12.48
CA ALA A 126 -8.63 14.03 12.55
C ALA A 126 -8.82 14.70 11.17
N VAL A 127 -7.80 14.62 10.30
CA VAL A 127 -7.79 15.35 9.01
C VAL A 127 -8.49 14.57 7.91
N TYR A 128 -8.27 13.26 7.82
CA TYR A 128 -8.77 12.43 6.73
C TYR A 128 -10.04 11.65 7.10
N LEU A 129 -10.17 11.22 8.36
CA LEU A 129 -11.32 10.40 8.80
C LEU A 129 -12.38 11.20 9.55
N GLU A 130 -12.13 12.48 9.83
CA GLU A 130 -12.98 13.35 10.67
C GLU A 130 -13.26 12.74 12.06
N GLU A 131 -12.34 11.89 12.55
CA GLU A 131 -12.40 11.28 13.88
C GLU A 131 -11.73 12.22 14.89
N PHE A 132 -12.55 12.88 15.71
CA PHE A 132 -12.07 13.71 16.82
C PHE A 132 -12.15 12.88 18.12
N ASP A 133 -10.99 12.64 18.74
CA ASP A 133 -10.88 12.05 20.09
C ASP A 133 -11.50 12.95 21.18
#